data_AF-A0A944U7F6-F1
#
_entry.id   AF-A0A944U7F6-F1
#
_cell.length_a   1.000
_cell.length_b   1.000
_cell.length_c   1.000
_cell.angle_alpha   90.00
_cell.angle_beta   90.00
_cell.angle_gamma   90.00
#
_symmetry.space_group_name_H-M   'P 1'
#
loop_
_entity.id
_entity.type
_entity.pdbx_description
1 polymer ?
#
loop_
_entity_poly.entity_id
_entity_poly.type
_entity_poly.pdbx_seq_one_letter_code
_entity_poly.pdbx_strand_id
1 'polypeptide(L)'
;MSRPLLTITGLFGIVLLAVFTLKNFRNETQRSLVVPGEVLESADVHSETKGSAVANSILSGIESQRAAKADLEARHQAHHEALIQKRAIEDQLKAKEAAYWESRQAWMEQFPFEPVYHPEITFDSEVYDMMSEGKEISDEDRPAFFEMAGLVEKHGFLAAFYNNPSRYSHAFEKIHKILTEERLSPDPFIWGWIFTNTADYHRASFHDPDESWPMDPNKKWGSEMDSNWESIAANLLDGFIDEGNSKVPVTLEQAAAIRKRLINEIPYDIFLKAGRLELFTYNGIYEDMLKPGDPLLIK
;
A
#
# COMPACT_ATOMS: atom_id res chain seq x y z
N MET A 1 -4.84 5.11 -24.15
CA MET A 1 -4.22 3.76 -23.99
C MET A 1 -2.75 3.92 -23.66
N SER A 2 -2.29 3.21 -22.61
CA SER A 2 -0.92 2.79 -22.25
C SER A 2 -0.30 3.40 -20.98
N ARG A 3 -0.60 2.79 -19.83
CA ARG A 3 0.41 2.35 -18.84
C ARG A 3 0.43 0.81 -18.92
N PRO A 4 1.55 0.09 -18.63
CA PRO A 4 2.58 0.42 -17.63
C PRO A 4 4.03 0.12 -18.07
N LEU A 5 5.02 0.90 -17.62
CA LEU A 5 6.44 0.57 -17.86
C LEU A 5 7.41 0.83 -16.68
N LEU A 6 6.94 1.36 -15.55
CA LEU A 6 7.83 1.78 -14.46
C LEU A 6 7.98 0.78 -13.30
N THR A 7 7.16 -0.26 -13.20
CA THR A 7 7.31 -1.30 -12.16
C THR A 7 8.14 -2.51 -12.60
N ILE A 8 8.30 -2.74 -13.91
CA ILE A 8 9.13 -3.82 -14.45
C ILE A 8 10.61 -3.40 -14.55
N THR A 9 10.89 -2.13 -14.77
CA THR A 9 12.26 -1.59 -14.88
C THR A 9 13.02 -1.60 -13.56
N GLY A 10 12.35 -1.42 -12.41
CA GLY A 10 12.98 -1.53 -11.08
C GLY A 10 13.44 -2.95 -10.75
N LEU A 11 12.63 -3.96 -11.05
CA LEU A 11 12.95 -5.38 -10.83
C LEU A 11 14.02 -5.87 -11.82
N PHE A 12 13.98 -5.46 -13.09
CA PHE A 12 15.04 -5.78 -14.05
C PHE A 12 16.38 -5.11 -13.69
N GLY A 13 16.36 -3.88 -13.15
CA GLY A 13 17.56 -3.20 -12.68
C GLY A 13 18.26 -3.94 -11.53
N ILE A 14 17.48 -4.45 -10.56
CA ILE A 14 18.00 -5.22 -9.41
C ILE A 14 18.51 -6.60 -9.85
N VAL A 15 17.81 -7.27 -10.76
CA VAL A 15 18.25 -8.57 -11.32
C VAL A 15 19.50 -8.40 -12.17
N LEU A 16 19.61 -7.35 -12.99
CA LEU A 16 20.82 -7.07 -13.76
C LEU A 16 22.00 -6.69 -12.86
N LEU A 17 21.78 -5.93 -11.77
CA LEU A 17 22.82 -5.63 -10.79
C LEU A 17 23.33 -6.91 -10.10
N ALA A 18 22.41 -7.81 -9.71
CA ALA A 18 22.74 -9.09 -9.08
C ALA A 18 23.46 -10.05 -10.05
N VAL A 19 23.07 -10.08 -11.33
CA VAL A 19 23.75 -10.88 -12.35
C VAL A 19 25.13 -10.29 -12.69
N PHE A 20 25.28 -8.96 -12.71
CA PHE A 20 26.55 -8.30 -12.97
C PHE A 20 27.55 -8.48 -11.81
N THR A 21 27.09 -8.39 -10.56
CA THR A 21 27.93 -8.68 -9.38
C THR A 21 28.30 -10.16 -9.31
N LEU A 22 27.38 -11.09 -9.61
CA LEU A 22 27.69 -12.52 -9.66
C LEU A 22 28.67 -12.89 -10.79
N LYS A 23 28.58 -12.22 -11.96
CA LYS A 23 29.47 -12.44 -13.09
C LYS A 23 30.87 -11.87 -12.84
N ASN A 24 30.98 -10.72 -12.17
CA ASN A 24 32.27 -10.18 -11.73
C ASN A 24 32.92 -11.04 -10.65
N PHE A 25 32.14 -11.53 -9.68
CA PHE A 25 32.65 -12.43 -8.63
C PHE A 25 33.18 -13.74 -9.23
N ARG A 26 32.48 -14.31 -10.23
CA ARG A 26 32.90 -15.53 -10.96
C ARG A 26 34.13 -15.30 -11.86
N ASN A 27 34.27 -14.12 -12.48
CA ASN A 27 35.46 -13.78 -13.28
C ASN A 27 36.70 -13.56 -12.41
N GLU A 28 36.55 -13.01 -11.20
CA GLU A 28 37.65 -12.88 -10.24
C GLU A 28 38.08 -14.23 -9.66
N THR A 29 37.14 -15.15 -9.41
CA THR A 29 37.49 -16.51 -8.97
C THR A 29 38.10 -17.37 -10.08
N GLN A 30 37.70 -17.21 -11.34
CA GLN A 30 38.32 -17.96 -12.46
C GLN A 30 39.67 -17.37 -12.91
N ARG A 31 39.93 -16.07 -12.76
CA ARG A 31 41.27 -15.49 -13.03
C ARG A 31 42.30 -15.82 -11.95
N SER A 32 41.88 -16.09 -10.72
CA SER A 32 42.74 -16.54 -9.62
C SER A 32 43.16 -18.01 -9.75
N LEU A 33 42.52 -18.78 -10.64
CA LEU A 33 42.72 -20.21 -10.85
C LEU A 33 43.40 -20.53 -12.20
N VAL A 34 44.39 -19.72 -12.58
CA VAL A 34 45.38 -20.09 -13.60
C VAL A 34 46.69 -20.39 -12.88
N VAL A 35 46.94 -21.67 -12.62
CA VAL A 35 48.27 -22.15 -12.21
C VAL A 35 49.15 -22.13 -13.47
N PRO A 36 50.23 -21.34 -13.54
CA PRO A 36 51.25 -21.56 -14.56
C PRO A 36 51.95 -22.87 -14.20
N GLY A 37 51.88 -23.85 -15.09
CA GLY A 37 52.73 -25.03 -14.99
C GLY A 37 54.17 -24.61 -15.22
N GLU A 38 54.94 -24.44 -14.14
CA GLU A 38 56.39 -24.37 -14.23
C GLU A 38 56.99 -25.76 -13.96
N VAL A 39 57.75 -26.17 -14.96
CA VAL A 39 58.54 -27.38 -15.10
C VAL A 39 59.47 -27.55 -13.90
N LEU A 40 59.41 -28.72 -13.27
CA LEU A 40 60.43 -29.17 -12.31
C LEU A 40 61.72 -29.50 -13.07
N GLU A 41 62.66 -28.56 -13.07
CA GLU A 41 64.06 -28.85 -13.37
C GLU A 41 64.83 -28.99 -12.04
N SER A 42 65.42 -30.16 -11.86
CA SER A 42 66.19 -30.56 -10.68
C SER A 42 67.53 -29.84 -10.62
N ALA A 43 67.85 -29.24 -9.47
CA ALA A 43 69.23 -29.01 -9.07
C ALA A 43 69.38 -29.15 -7.54
N ASP A 44 70.10 -30.19 -7.15
CA ASP A 44 70.64 -30.43 -5.81
C ASP A 44 71.55 -29.29 -5.36
N VAL A 45 71.33 -28.75 -4.14
CA VAL A 45 72.40 -28.38 -3.17
C VAL A 45 71.81 -28.39 -1.75
N HIS A 46 72.41 -29.19 -0.85
CA HIS A 46 72.12 -29.22 0.59
C HIS A 46 72.37 -27.89 1.30
N SER A 47 71.41 -27.48 2.13
CA SER A 47 71.55 -26.54 3.24
C SER A 47 70.53 -26.91 4.30
N GLU A 48 70.97 -27.52 5.41
CA GLU A 48 70.11 -27.99 6.50
C GLU A 48 69.34 -26.86 7.22
N THR A 49 69.65 -25.59 6.94
CA THR A 49 68.90 -24.42 7.40
C THR A 49 67.83 -23.92 6.42
N LYS A 50 67.89 -24.27 5.13
CA LYS A 50 66.87 -23.90 4.13
C LYS A 50 65.67 -24.86 4.12
N GLY A 51 65.87 -26.13 4.47
CA GLY A 51 64.79 -27.12 4.58
C GLY A 51 63.73 -26.75 5.63
N SER A 52 64.15 -26.13 6.74
CA SER A 52 63.25 -25.65 7.79
C SER A 52 62.42 -24.44 7.34
N ALA A 53 63.01 -23.47 6.63
CA ALA A 53 62.28 -22.30 6.14
C ALA A 53 61.25 -22.64 5.04
N VAL A 54 61.59 -23.54 4.13
CA VAL A 54 60.67 -24.03 3.08
C VAL A 54 59.55 -24.86 3.69
N ALA A 55 59.86 -25.76 4.64
CA ALA A 55 58.85 -26.53 5.36
C ALA A 55 57.87 -25.63 6.14
N ASN A 56 58.38 -24.60 6.83
CA ASN A 56 57.56 -23.62 7.55
C ASN A 56 56.68 -22.78 6.60
N SER A 57 57.19 -22.42 5.42
CA SER A 57 56.41 -21.71 4.39
C SER A 57 55.28 -22.58 3.82
N ILE A 58 55.54 -23.86 3.55
CA ILE A 58 54.52 -24.81 3.09
C ILE A 58 53.45 -25.04 4.16
N LEU A 59 53.85 -25.22 5.43
CA LEU A 59 52.94 -25.34 6.57
C LEU A 59 52.06 -24.10 6.73
N SER A 60 52.65 -22.91 6.67
CA SER A 60 51.90 -21.64 6.73
C SER A 60 50.92 -21.48 5.55
N GLY A 61 51.30 -21.92 4.35
CA GLY A 61 50.41 -21.93 3.18
C GLY A 61 49.23 -22.88 3.36
N ILE A 62 49.45 -24.09 3.90
CA ILE A 62 48.40 -25.06 4.21
C ILE A 62 47.45 -24.52 5.28
N GLU A 63 47.96 -23.87 6.32
CA GLU A 63 47.15 -23.24 7.36
C GLU A 63 46.31 -22.08 6.82
N SER A 64 46.88 -21.24 5.96
CA SER A 64 46.16 -20.15 5.29
C SER A 64 45.03 -20.68 4.39
N GLN A 65 45.27 -21.75 3.62
CA GLN A 65 44.23 -22.39 2.81
C GLN A 65 43.14 -23.03 3.66
N ARG A 66 43.48 -23.65 4.80
CA ARG A 66 42.50 -24.19 5.75
C ARG A 66 41.65 -23.08 6.36
N ALA A 67 42.25 -21.96 6.74
CA ALA A 67 41.54 -20.80 7.27
C ALA A 67 40.60 -20.18 6.22
N ALA A 68 41.06 -20.03 4.97
CA ALA A 68 40.23 -19.50 3.88
C ALA A 68 39.05 -20.44 3.53
N LYS A 69 39.28 -21.77 3.57
CA LYS A 69 38.20 -22.75 3.38
C LYS A 69 37.18 -22.70 4.52
N ALA A 70 37.64 -22.61 5.77
CA ALA A 70 36.76 -22.49 6.93
C ALA A 70 35.94 -21.19 6.90
N ASP A 71 36.54 -20.07 6.48
CA ASP A 71 35.83 -18.80 6.28
C ASP A 71 34.78 -18.90 5.17
N LEU A 72 35.10 -19.54 4.05
CA LEU A 72 34.12 -19.76 2.96
C LEU A 72 32.95 -20.65 3.41
N GLU A 73 33.23 -21.73 4.13
CA GLU A 73 32.21 -22.63 4.68
C GLU A 73 31.31 -21.89 5.69
N ALA A 74 31.90 -21.08 6.57
CA ALA A 74 31.16 -20.23 7.51
C ALA A 74 30.24 -19.23 6.79
N ARG A 75 30.71 -18.57 5.72
CA ARG A 75 29.90 -17.64 4.92
C ARG A 75 28.75 -18.36 4.20
N HIS A 76 29.01 -19.54 3.64
CA HIS A 76 27.98 -20.35 2.98
C HIS A 76 26.90 -20.80 3.97
N GLN A 77 27.30 -21.22 5.17
CA GLN A 77 26.37 -21.58 6.23
C GLN A 77 25.53 -20.38 6.68
N ALA A 78 26.16 -19.23 6.94
CA ALA A 78 25.45 -18.00 7.32
C ALA A 78 24.45 -17.55 6.24
N HIS A 79 24.82 -17.63 4.96
CA HIS A 79 23.91 -17.33 3.86
C HIS A 79 22.72 -18.30 3.79
N HIS A 80 22.95 -19.60 4.01
CA HIS A 80 21.87 -20.59 4.04
C HIS A 80 20.91 -20.35 5.20
N GLU A 81 21.43 -20.05 6.40
CA GLU A 81 20.64 -19.69 7.58
C GLU A 81 19.80 -18.43 7.32
N ALA A 82 20.37 -17.40 6.69
CA ALA A 82 19.65 -16.18 6.31
C ALA A 82 18.50 -16.46 5.32
N LEU A 83 18.70 -17.36 4.35
CA LEU A 83 17.64 -17.77 3.42
C LEU A 83 16.50 -18.51 4.13
N ILE A 84 16.81 -19.37 5.11
CA ILE A 84 15.81 -20.07 5.92
C ILE A 84 15.00 -19.05 6.73
N GLN A 85 15.65 -18.10 7.39
CA GLN A 85 14.98 -17.05 8.14
C GLN A 85 14.08 -16.20 7.24
N LYS A 86 14.58 -15.80 6.07
CA LYS A 86 13.79 -15.04 5.10
C LYS A 86 12.52 -15.80 4.68
N ARG A 87 12.65 -17.09 4.37
CA ARG A 87 11.51 -17.94 4.01
C ARG A 87 10.52 -18.08 5.17
N ALA A 88 11.01 -18.25 6.39
CA ALA A 88 10.15 -18.31 7.57
C ALA A 88 9.34 -17.01 7.78
N ILE A 89 9.95 -15.85 7.54
CA ILE A 89 9.26 -14.56 7.58
C ILE A 89 8.22 -14.46 6.46
N GLU A 90 8.57 -14.84 5.22
CA GLU A 90 7.64 -14.84 4.09
C GLU A 90 6.43 -15.76 4.33
N ASP A 91 6.66 -16.97 4.86
CA ASP A 91 5.60 -17.92 5.18
C ASP A 91 4.72 -17.41 6.33
N GLN A 92 5.29 -16.76 7.33
CA GLN A 92 4.53 -16.09 8.40
C GLN A 92 3.67 -14.94 7.86
N LEU A 93 4.21 -14.13 6.93
CA LEU A 93 3.45 -13.04 6.31
C LEU A 93 2.29 -13.58 5.46
N LYS A 94 2.53 -14.61 4.65
CA LYS A 94 1.47 -15.28 3.88
C LYS A 94 0.38 -15.88 4.77
N ALA A 95 0.77 -16.51 5.90
CA ALA A 95 -0.21 -17.05 6.85
C ALA A 95 -1.04 -15.94 7.49
N LYS A 96 -0.42 -14.80 7.86
CA LYS A 96 -1.14 -13.63 8.38
C LYS A 96 -2.10 -13.03 7.34
N GLU A 97 -1.67 -12.94 6.09
CA GLU A 97 -2.50 -12.45 4.99
C GLU A 97 -3.68 -13.39 4.70
N ALA A 98 -3.45 -14.71 4.67
CA ALA A 98 -4.51 -15.69 4.50
C ALA A 98 -5.55 -15.61 5.63
N ALA A 99 -5.11 -15.57 6.89
CA ALA A 99 -5.99 -15.40 8.03
C ALA A 99 -6.77 -14.07 7.99
N TYR A 100 -6.12 -12.99 7.53
CA TYR A 100 -6.75 -11.69 7.34
C TYR A 100 -7.87 -11.71 6.30
N TRP A 101 -7.69 -12.43 5.18
CA TRP A 101 -8.71 -12.56 4.14
C TRP A 101 -9.81 -13.56 4.52
N GLU A 102 -9.46 -14.63 5.22
CA GLU A 102 -10.41 -15.62 5.74
C GLU A 102 -11.38 -14.99 6.73
N SER A 103 -10.90 -14.13 7.63
CA SER A 103 -11.76 -13.45 8.62
C SER A 103 -12.78 -12.49 7.99
N ARG A 104 -12.63 -12.16 6.71
CA ARG A 104 -13.45 -11.20 5.98
C ARG A 104 -14.38 -11.84 4.95
N GLN A 105 -14.27 -13.13 4.68
CA GLN A 105 -15.07 -13.80 3.64
C GLN A 105 -16.58 -13.58 3.84
N ALA A 106 -17.06 -13.77 5.07
CA ALA A 106 -18.48 -13.55 5.38
C ALA A 106 -18.94 -12.11 5.10
N TRP A 107 -18.09 -11.11 5.34
CA TRP A 107 -18.39 -9.72 5.02
C TRP A 107 -18.34 -9.46 3.52
N MET A 108 -17.36 -10.04 2.81
CA MET A 108 -17.24 -9.92 1.35
C MET A 108 -18.47 -10.49 0.64
N GLU A 109 -19.01 -11.62 1.11
CA GLU A 109 -20.22 -12.25 0.57
C GLU A 109 -21.50 -11.43 0.80
N GLN A 110 -21.50 -10.56 1.82
CA GLN A 110 -22.66 -9.72 2.21
C GLN A 110 -22.43 -8.24 1.89
N PHE A 111 -21.38 -7.93 1.15
CA PHE A 111 -21.01 -6.55 0.85
C PHE A 111 -22.11 -5.88 0.00
N PRO A 112 -22.74 -4.79 0.46
CA PRO A 112 -23.98 -4.28 -0.13
C PRO A 112 -23.76 -3.35 -1.34
N PHE A 113 -22.51 -3.01 -1.63
CA PHE A 113 -22.16 -2.01 -2.64
C PHE A 113 -21.70 -2.72 -3.91
N GLU A 114 -22.65 -3.03 -4.78
CA GLU A 114 -22.35 -3.44 -6.14
C GLU A 114 -22.27 -2.18 -7.03
N PRO A 115 -21.29 -2.09 -7.95
CA PRO A 115 -21.31 -1.07 -8.99
C PRO A 115 -22.61 -1.15 -9.81
N VAL A 116 -23.34 -0.04 -9.92
CA VAL A 116 -24.61 0.03 -10.66
C VAL A 116 -24.46 0.99 -11.83
N TYR A 117 -24.88 0.55 -13.01
CA TYR A 117 -24.94 1.42 -14.17
C TYR A 117 -26.20 2.27 -14.19
N HIS A 118 -26.00 3.58 -14.34
CA HIS A 118 -27.05 4.60 -14.41
C HIS A 118 -27.19 5.12 -15.85
N PRO A 119 -28.03 4.49 -16.70
CA PRO A 119 -28.17 4.87 -18.11
C PRO A 119 -28.68 6.30 -18.33
N GLU A 120 -29.28 6.89 -17.30
CA GLU A 120 -29.81 8.25 -17.28
C GLU A 120 -28.76 9.32 -16.92
N ILE A 121 -27.53 8.93 -16.59
CA ILE A 121 -26.39 9.84 -16.39
C ILE A 121 -25.62 9.90 -17.71
N THR A 122 -25.62 11.08 -18.33
CA THR A 122 -24.96 11.29 -19.62
C THR A 122 -23.57 11.88 -19.42
N PHE A 123 -22.54 11.12 -19.83
CA PHE A 123 -21.20 11.66 -20.00
C PHE A 123 -21.14 12.50 -21.28
N ASP A 124 -20.74 13.76 -21.15
CA ASP A 124 -20.51 14.68 -22.26
C ASP A 124 -19.00 14.91 -22.41
N SER A 125 -18.44 14.36 -23.49
CA SER A 125 -17.01 14.47 -23.76
C SER A 125 -16.56 15.90 -24.05
N GLU A 126 -17.42 16.73 -24.67
CA GLU A 126 -17.05 18.10 -25.01
C GLU A 126 -16.91 18.95 -23.73
N VAL A 127 -17.86 18.81 -22.80
CA VAL A 127 -17.81 19.48 -21.48
C VAL A 127 -16.64 18.97 -20.65
N TYR A 128 -16.38 17.67 -20.68
CA TYR A 128 -15.23 17.07 -20.00
C TYR A 128 -13.88 17.58 -20.56
N ASP A 129 -13.76 17.69 -21.89
CA ASP A 129 -12.54 18.19 -22.54
C ASP A 129 -12.32 19.69 -22.23
N MET A 130 -13.39 20.47 -22.02
CA MET A 130 -13.26 21.86 -21.55
C MET A 130 -12.62 21.95 -20.15
N MET A 131 -12.91 20.99 -19.26
CA MET A 131 -12.30 20.90 -17.93
C MET A 131 -10.82 20.57 -18.01
N SER A 132 -10.48 19.55 -18.79
CA SER A 132 -9.09 19.06 -18.88
C SER A 132 -8.17 20.08 -19.56
N GLU A 133 -8.70 20.88 -20.48
CA GLU A 133 -7.95 21.93 -21.19
C GLU A 133 -7.95 23.30 -20.48
N GLY A 134 -8.67 23.44 -19.35
CA GLY A 134 -8.72 24.68 -18.57
C GLY A 134 -9.31 25.87 -19.33
N LYS A 135 -10.28 25.61 -20.23
CA LYS A 135 -10.95 26.64 -21.04
C LYS A 135 -11.81 27.54 -20.17
N GLU A 136 -11.95 28.80 -20.57
CA GLU A 136 -12.89 29.73 -19.95
C GLU A 136 -14.32 29.28 -20.25
N ILE A 137 -15.14 29.14 -19.21
CA ILE A 137 -16.49 28.56 -19.29
C ILE A 137 -17.49 29.69 -19.46
N SER A 138 -18.34 29.62 -20.49
CA SER A 138 -19.41 30.59 -20.70
C SER A 138 -20.46 30.50 -19.58
N ASP A 139 -21.25 31.57 -19.38
CA ASP A 139 -22.37 31.52 -18.43
C ASP A 139 -23.43 30.46 -18.82
N GLU A 140 -23.56 30.16 -20.12
CA GLU A 140 -24.52 29.20 -20.67
C GLU A 140 -24.10 27.75 -20.39
N ASP A 141 -22.80 27.44 -20.46
CA ASP A 141 -22.25 26.10 -20.26
C ASP A 141 -21.99 25.77 -18.78
N ARG A 142 -21.99 26.79 -17.91
CA ARG A 142 -21.66 26.67 -16.49
C ARG A 142 -22.48 25.59 -15.74
N PRO A 143 -23.81 25.44 -15.95
CA PRO A 143 -24.57 24.39 -15.27
C PRO A 143 -24.13 22.97 -15.66
N ALA A 144 -23.99 22.70 -16.96
CA ALA A 144 -23.54 21.39 -17.46
C ALA A 144 -22.11 21.08 -17.04
N PHE A 145 -21.26 22.12 -16.99
CA PHE A 145 -19.92 22.02 -16.43
C PHE A 145 -19.94 21.55 -14.97
N PHE A 146 -20.68 22.22 -14.08
CA PHE A 146 -20.69 21.80 -12.67
C PHE A 146 -21.29 20.41 -12.45
N GLU A 147 -22.31 20.04 -13.24
CA GLU A 147 -22.85 18.67 -13.23
C GLU A 147 -21.78 17.64 -13.61
N MET A 148 -21.06 17.87 -14.72
CA MET A 148 -19.98 16.99 -15.15
C MET A 148 -18.85 16.91 -14.13
N ALA A 149 -18.49 18.01 -13.47
CA ALA A 149 -17.41 18.07 -12.50
C ALA A 149 -17.74 17.17 -11.30
N GLY A 150 -18.98 17.23 -10.82
CA GLY A 150 -19.46 16.36 -9.77
C GLY A 150 -19.43 14.88 -10.16
N LEU A 151 -19.78 14.53 -11.40
CA LEU A 151 -19.70 13.15 -11.90
C LEU A 151 -18.26 12.62 -11.95
N VAL A 152 -17.32 13.47 -12.41
CA VAL A 152 -15.89 13.14 -12.45
C VAL A 152 -15.34 12.89 -11.04
N GLU A 153 -15.62 13.80 -10.11
CA GLU A 153 -15.19 13.69 -8.71
C GLU A 153 -15.76 12.42 -8.04
N LYS A 154 -17.06 12.16 -8.19
CA LYS A 154 -17.73 10.96 -7.66
C LYS A 154 -17.15 9.68 -8.28
N HIS A 155 -16.90 9.66 -9.59
CA HIS A 155 -16.27 8.53 -10.27
C HIS A 155 -14.86 8.27 -9.73
N GLY A 156 -14.04 9.32 -9.61
CA GLY A 156 -12.68 9.22 -9.08
C GLY A 156 -12.63 8.60 -7.69
N PHE A 157 -13.52 9.05 -6.81
CA PHE A 157 -13.66 8.50 -5.47
C PHE A 157 -14.16 7.05 -5.49
N LEU A 158 -15.24 6.75 -6.21
CA LEU A 158 -15.82 5.41 -6.21
C LEU A 158 -14.86 4.40 -6.82
N ALA A 159 -14.14 4.76 -7.89
CA ALA A 159 -13.08 3.92 -8.43
C ALA A 159 -11.97 3.66 -7.39
N ALA A 160 -11.58 4.67 -6.61
CA ALA A 160 -10.64 4.47 -5.50
C ALA A 160 -11.22 3.55 -4.42
N PHE A 161 -12.49 3.76 -4.03
CA PHE A 161 -13.22 2.91 -3.08
C PHE A 161 -13.26 1.45 -3.54
N TYR A 162 -13.62 1.21 -4.81
CA TYR A 162 -13.75 -0.13 -5.36
C TYR A 162 -12.40 -0.81 -5.66
N ASN A 163 -11.29 -0.10 -5.65
CA ASN A 163 -9.96 -0.71 -5.78
C ASN A 163 -9.25 -0.87 -4.43
N ASN A 164 -9.86 -0.40 -3.34
CA ASN A 164 -9.23 -0.37 -2.03
C ASN A 164 -9.72 -1.54 -1.15
N PRO A 165 -8.81 -2.42 -0.67
CA PRO A 165 -9.17 -3.59 0.13
C PRO A 165 -9.75 -3.23 1.51
N SER A 166 -9.62 -1.98 1.96
CA SER A 166 -10.16 -1.49 3.23
C SER A 166 -11.69 -1.49 3.27
N ARG A 167 -12.38 -1.54 2.12
CA ARG A 167 -13.85 -1.72 2.07
C ARG A 167 -14.30 -3.05 2.68
N TYR A 168 -13.41 -4.04 2.73
CA TYR A 168 -13.67 -5.33 3.37
C TYR A 168 -13.16 -5.37 4.81
N SER A 169 -12.77 -4.25 5.40
CA SER A 169 -12.29 -4.22 6.78
C SER A 169 -13.40 -4.36 7.79
N HIS A 170 -13.09 -4.96 8.94
CA HIS A 170 -14.00 -4.99 10.10
C HIS A 170 -14.38 -3.57 10.56
N ALA A 171 -13.51 -2.58 10.33
CA ALA A 171 -13.83 -1.18 10.60
C ALA A 171 -14.97 -0.71 9.69
N PHE A 172 -14.86 -0.96 8.38
CA PHE A 172 -15.90 -0.62 7.42
C PHE A 172 -17.20 -1.40 7.68
N GLU A 173 -17.12 -2.70 8.00
CA GLU A 173 -18.27 -3.53 8.40
C GLU A 173 -19.01 -2.94 9.62
N LYS A 174 -18.28 -2.46 10.64
CA LYS A 174 -18.89 -1.80 11.81
C LYS A 174 -19.56 -0.49 11.48
N ILE A 175 -18.93 0.34 10.64
CA ILE A 175 -19.54 1.59 10.14
C ILE A 175 -20.83 1.25 9.40
N HIS A 176 -20.77 0.29 8.48
CA HIS A 176 -21.92 -0.18 7.72
C HIS A 176 -23.08 -0.59 8.64
N LYS A 177 -22.78 -1.38 9.68
CA LYS A 177 -23.78 -1.81 10.66
C LYS A 177 -24.43 -0.64 11.39
N ILE A 178 -23.65 0.32 11.90
CA ILE A 178 -24.18 1.50 12.59
C ILE A 178 -25.10 2.31 11.67
N LEU A 179 -24.66 2.60 10.44
CA LEU A 179 -25.45 3.40 9.49
C LEU A 179 -26.74 2.68 9.07
N THR A 180 -26.70 1.35 8.94
CA THR A 180 -27.89 0.54 8.64
C THR A 180 -28.89 0.50 9.79
N GLU A 181 -28.42 0.39 11.04
CA GLU A 181 -29.27 0.42 12.24
C GLU A 181 -30.04 1.75 12.37
N GLU A 182 -29.43 2.83 11.87
CA GLU A 182 -30.00 4.18 11.81
C GLU A 182 -30.91 4.38 10.58
N ARG A 183 -31.15 3.29 9.82
CA ARG A 183 -32.01 3.23 8.63
C ARG A 183 -31.55 4.18 7.52
N LEU A 184 -30.25 4.46 7.44
CA LEU A 184 -29.70 5.21 6.33
C LEU A 184 -29.62 4.33 5.08
N SER A 185 -29.91 4.93 3.93
CA SER A 185 -29.71 4.25 2.64
C SER A 185 -28.23 3.94 2.44
N PRO A 186 -27.88 2.72 1.99
CA PRO A 186 -26.53 2.43 1.53
C PRO A 186 -26.10 3.40 0.43
N ASP A 187 -24.97 4.07 0.66
CA ASP A 187 -24.31 4.93 -0.32
C ASP A 187 -22.78 4.74 -0.23
N PRO A 188 -22.14 4.12 -1.22
CA PRO A 188 -20.71 3.82 -1.15
C PRO A 188 -19.83 5.08 -1.11
N PHE A 189 -20.28 6.19 -1.70
CA PHE A 189 -19.54 7.44 -1.71
C PHE A 189 -19.56 8.05 -0.29
N ILE A 190 -20.73 8.22 0.30
CA ILE A 190 -20.89 8.80 1.63
C ILE A 190 -20.33 7.90 2.72
N TRP A 191 -20.55 6.59 2.63
CA TRP A 191 -20.07 5.64 3.65
C TRP A 191 -18.56 5.48 3.57
N GLY A 192 -17.98 5.59 2.37
CA GLY A 192 -16.53 5.72 2.18
C GLY A 192 -15.98 6.98 2.85
N TRP A 193 -16.61 8.14 2.66
CA TRP A 193 -16.19 9.38 3.32
C TRP A 193 -16.30 9.32 4.84
N ILE A 194 -17.38 8.76 5.37
CA ILE A 194 -17.55 8.53 6.81
C ILE A 194 -16.43 7.63 7.34
N PHE A 195 -16.05 6.59 6.60
CA PHE A 195 -14.93 5.73 6.97
C PHE A 195 -13.61 6.50 7.05
N THR A 196 -13.27 7.27 6.02
CA THR A 196 -12.03 8.06 5.99
C THR A 196 -11.96 9.02 7.18
N ASN A 197 -13.01 9.80 7.40
CA ASN A 197 -13.05 10.76 8.51
C ASN A 197 -13.08 10.09 9.89
N THR A 198 -13.73 8.93 10.04
CA THR A 198 -13.69 8.16 11.29
C THR A 198 -12.29 7.63 11.57
N ALA A 199 -11.62 7.09 10.56
CA ALA A 199 -10.25 6.63 10.67
C ALA A 199 -9.32 7.79 11.06
N ASP A 200 -9.39 8.92 10.35
CA ASP A 200 -8.54 10.09 10.61
C ASP A 200 -8.83 10.74 11.97
N TYR A 201 -10.09 10.79 12.41
CA TYR A 201 -10.43 11.19 13.77
C TYR A 201 -9.72 10.33 14.81
N HIS A 202 -9.79 9.00 14.68
CA HIS A 202 -9.13 8.10 15.61
C HIS A 202 -7.62 8.25 15.54
N ARG A 203 -7.02 8.38 14.36
CA ARG A 203 -5.57 8.63 14.23
C ARG A 203 -5.16 9.93 14.93
N ALA A 204 -5.88 11.02 14.69
CA ALA A 204 -5.60 12.32 15.30
C ALA A 204 -5.86 12.36 16.82
N SER A 205 -6.64 11.43 17.37
CA SER A 205 -6.96 11.35 18.79
C SER A 205 -5.86 10.69 19.64
N PHE A 206 -4.81 10.12 19.04
CA PHE A 206 -3.69 9.48 19.75
C PHE A 206 -2.33 10.04 19.35
N HIS A 207 -1.33 9.83 20.21
CA HIS A 207 0.07 10.12 19.92
C HIS A 207 0.59 9.21 18.80
N ASP A 208 1.56 9.72 18.05
CA ASP A 208 2.22 8.95 16.99
C ASP A 208 2.83 7.68 17.61
N PRO A 209 2.50 6.46 17.11
CA PRO A 209 3.09 5.23 17.62
C PRO A 209 4.63 5.20 17.50
N ASP A 210 5.21 6.04 16.64
CA ASP A 210 6.66 6.19 16.47
C ASP A 210 7.26 7.34 17.33
N GLU A 211 6.45 7.99 18.19
CA GLU A 211 6.93 9.05 19.10
C GLU A 211 7.76 8.48 20.27
N SER A 212 8.97 9.03 20.44
CA SER A 212 9.84 8.67 21.56
C SER A 212 9.30 9.18 22.89
N TRP A 213 9.31 8.33 23.93
CA TRP A 213 8.90 8.73 25.28
C TRP A 213 9.84 9.80 25.90
N PRO A 214 9.31 10.81 26.62
CA PRO A 214 7.88 11.08 26.85
C PRO A 214 7.20 11.75 25.65
N MET A 215 5.96 11.33 25.37
CA MET A 215 5.13 11.90 24.30
C MET A 215 4.80 13.37 24.57
N ASP A 216 4.85 14.23 23.55
CA ASP A 216 4.42 15.62 23.66
C ASP A 216 2.88 15.68 23.61
N PRO A 217 2.18 16.11 24.68
CA PRO A 217 0.72 16.20 24.71
C PRO A 217 0.13 17.13 23.63
N ASN A 218 0.93 18.01 23.03
CA ASN A 218 0.51 18.92 21.96
C ASN A 218 0.77 18.36 20.56
N LYS A 219 1.48 17.23 20.44
CA LYS A 219 1.79 16.58 19.16
C LYS A 219 0.85 15.40 18.96
N LYS A 220 -0.18 15.65 18.14
CA LYS A 220 -1.12 14.61 17.68
C LYS A 220 -0.64 14.02 16.36
N TRP A 221 -0.94 12.74 16.12
CA TRP A 221 -0.50 12.01 14.92
C TRP A 221 -1.17 12.49 13.61
N GLY A 222 -2.21 13.33 13.69
CA GLY A 222 -2.90 13.91 12.55
C GLY A 222 -3.18 15.40 12.71
N SER A 223 -3.30 16.10 11.58
CA SER A 223 -3.86 17.45 11.52
C SER A 223 -5.38 17.35 11.64
N GLU A 224 -5.95 18.05 12.62
CA GLU A 224 -7.39 18.39 12.69
C GLU A 224 -8.36 17.27 13.11
N MET A 225 -8.27 16.83 14.38
CA MET A 225 -9.31 16.00 15.01
C MET A 225 -10.73 16.61 14.89
N ASP A 226 -10.83 17.94 15.04
CA ASP A 226 -12.12 18.65 15.01
C ASP A 226 -12.70 18.74 13.60
N SER A 227 -11.88 18.92 12.56
CA SER A 227 -12.38 19.00 11.17
C SER A 227 -12.89 17.64 10.69
N ASN A 228 -12.24 16.54 11.06
CA ASN A 228 -12.72 15.19 10.76
C ASN A 228 -14.03 14.88 11.51
N TRP A 229 -14.13 15.32 12.77
CA TRP A 229 -15.36 15.20 13.57
C TRP A 229 -16.54 16.00 12.96
N GLU A 230 -16.29 17.22 12.50
CA GLU A 230 -17.28 18.04 11.81
C GLU A 230 -17.64 17.44 10.45
N SER A 231 -16.65 16.92 9.71
CA SER A 231 -16.84 16.31 8.40
C SER A 231 -17.70 15.05 8.43
N ILE A 232 -17.66 14.24 9.50
CA ILE A 232 -18.60 13.11 9.64
C ILE A 232 -20.05 13.61 9.68
N ALA A 233 -20.32 14.65 10.46
CA ALA A 233 -21.67 15.22 10.56
C ALA A 233 -22.08 15.93 9.25
N ALA A 234 -21.16 16.68 8.64
CA ALA A 234 -21.40 17.32 7.35
C ALA A 234 -21.72 16.29 6.27
N ASN A 235 -20.95 15.20 6.14
CA ASN A 235 -21.25 14.13 5.18
C ASN A 235 -22.61 13.44 5.45
N LEU A 236 -23.02 13.32 6.71
CA LEU A 236 -24.36 12.81 7.05
C LEU A 236 -25.49 13.78 6.70
N LEU A 237 -25.22 15.09 6.64
CA LEU A 237 -26.20 16.12 6.29
C LEU A 237 -26.22 16.40 4.78
N ASP A 238 -25.06 16.52 4.15
CA ASP A 238 -24.83 16.84 2.74
C ASP A 238 -24.94 15.61 1.84
N GLY A 239 -24.64 14.41 2.35
CA GLY A 239 -24.66 13.14 1.61
C GLY A 239 -26.04 12.66 1.19
N PHE A 240 -27.08 13.43 1.49
CA PHE A 240 -28.40 13.27 0.92
C PHE A 240 -28.60 14.28 -0.20
N ILE A 241 -27.76 14.18 -1.24
CA ILE A 241 -28.08 14.74 -2.55
C ILE A 241 -29.40 14.08 -3.01
N ASP A 242 -30.30 14.91 -3.53
CA ASP A 242 -31.69 14.66 -3.84
C ASP A 242 -31.86 13.65 -5.01
N GLU A 243 -31.49 12.39 -4.76
CA GLU A 243 -31.59 11.30 -5.75
C GLU A 243 -32.99 10.67 -5.75
N GLY A 244 -34.04 11.43 -6.10
CA GLY A 244 -35.31 10.94 -6.68
C GLY A 244 -36.09 9.82 -5.97
N ASN A 245 -35.64 9.33 -4.83
CA ASN A 245 -36.17 8.23 -4.05
C ASN A 245 -36.29 8.75 -2.63
N SER A 246 -37.50 8.70 -2.09
CA SER A 246 -37.86 9.15 -0.75
C SER A 246 -36.82 8.72 0.30
N LYS A 247 -35.85 9.61 0.59
CA LYS A 247 -34.94 9.50 1.73
C LYS A 247 -35.43 10.47 2.79
N VAL A 248 -35.56 9.99 4.03
CA VAL A 248 -35.87 10.84 5.17
C VAL A 248 -34.63 11.69 5.46
N PRO A 249 -34.71 13.03 5.43
CA PRO A 249 -33.57 13.87 5.76
C PRO A 249 -33.04 13.56 7.16
N VAL A 250 -31.73 13.41 7.29
CA VAL A 250 -31.09 13.25 8.61
C VAL A 250 -31.09 14.61 9.30
N THR A 251 -31.61 14.67 10.53
CA THR A 251 -31.57 15.92 11.30
C THR A 251 -30.17 16.15 11.88
N LEU A 252 -29.86 17.39 12.25
CA LEU A 252 -28.60 17.71 12.93
C LEU A 252 -28.41 16.87 14.20
N GLU A 253 -29.47 16.65 14.97
CA GLU A 253 -29.45 15.83 16.18
C GLU A 253 -29.15 14.36 15.85
N GLN A 254 -29.78 13.83 14.80
CA GLN A 254 -29.53 12.47 14.37
C GLN A 254 -28.09 12.32 13.86
N ALA A 255 -27.60 13.22 13.00
CA ALA A 255 -26.21 13.22 12.53
C ALA A 255 -25.21 13.27 13.70
N ALA A 256 -25.47 14.11 14.70
CA ALA A 256 -24.64 14.21 15.90
C ALA A 256 -24.65 12.92 16.74
N ALA A 257 -25.80 12.24 16.84
CA ALA A 257 -25.94 10.97 17.54
C ALA A 257 -25.18 9.85 16.81
N ILE A 258 -25.36 9.73 15.50
CA ILE A 258 -24.67 8.74 14.66
C ILE A 258 -23.17 8.93 14.73
N ARG A 259 -22.67 10.15 14.56
CA ARG A 259 -21.25 10.49 14.73
C ARG A 259 -20.71 10.04 16.09
N LYS A 260 -21.46 10.31 17.17
CA LYS A 260 -21.06 9.89 18.52
C LYS A 260 -20.97 8.37 18.64
N ARG A 261 -21.88 7.61 18.00
CA ARG A 261 -21.83 6.15 17.95
C ARG A 261 -20.60 5.67 17.19
N LEU A 262 -20.34 6.21 16.00
CA LEU A 262 -19.18 5.87 15.17
C LEU A 262 -17.87 5.99 15.95
N ILE A 263 -17.68 7.09 16.69
CA ILE A 263 -16.46 7.32 17.48
C ILE A 263 -16.38 6.46 18.74
N ASN A 264 -17.50 6.19 19.42
CA ASN A 264 -17.46 5.49 20.71
C ASN A 264 -17.54 3.96 20.59
N GLU A 265 -18.25 3.45 19.59
CA GLU A 265 -18.50 2.01 19.43
C GLU A 265 -17.41 1.32 18.59
N ILE A 266 -16.68 2.07 17.77
CA ILE A 266 -15.60 1.54 16.95
C ILE A 266 -14.27 1.73 17.70
N PRO A 267 -13.61 0.63 18.11
CA PRO A 267 -12.39 0.74 18.89
C PRO A 267 -11.25 1.23 18.02
N TYR A 268 -10.52 2.24 18.49
CA TYR A 268 -9.46 2.91 17.72
C TYR A 268 -8.36 1.96 17.20
N ASP A 269 -8.08 0.87 17.92
CA ASP A 269 -7.00 -0.06 17.58
C ASP A 269 -7.28 -0.84 16.28
N ILE A 270 -8.55 -0.90 15.86
CA ILE A 270 -8.96 -1.44 14.55
C ILE A 270 -8.38 -0.61 13.39
N PHE A 271 -8.14 0.70 13.62
CA PHE A 271 -7.54 1.61 12.65
C PHE A 271 -6.01 1.67 12.75
N LEU A 272 -5.43 1.25 13.88
CA LEU A 272 -3.98 1.26 14.15
C LEU A 272 -3.27 -0.05 13.78
N LYS A 273 -3.93 -1.20 13.94
CA LYS A 273 -3.31 -2.53 13.74
C LYS A 273 -3.23 -2.97 12.28
N ALA A 274 -3.86 -2.25 11.36
CA ALA A 274 -3.75 -2.48 9.93
C ALA A 274 -2.73 -1.48 9.37
N GLY A 275 -1.57 -1.97 8.96
CA GLY A 275 -0.51 -1.18 8.35
C GLY A 275 -1.07 -0.41 7.15
N ARG A 276 -1.39 0.86 7.38
CA ARG A 276 -2.07 1.77 6.45
C ARG A 276 -3.37 1.18 5.90
N LEU A 277 -4.46 1.30 6.67
CA LEU A 277 -5.77 1.44 6.02
C LEU A 277 -5.64 2.57 5.00
N GLU A 278 -5.60 2.19 3.73
CA GLU A 278 -5.72 3.11 2.61
C GLU A 278 -7.07 3.80 2.82
N LEU A 279 -7.03 5.09 3.13
CA LEU A 279 -8.24 5.89 3.24
C LEU A 279 -8.88 5.96 1.85
N PHE A 280 -10.19 6.13 1.79
CA PHE A 280 -10.84 6.44 0.53
C PHE A 280 -10.63 7.93 0.27
N THR A 281 -10.04 8.25 -0.86
CA THR A 281 -9.75 9.61 -1.28
C THR A 281 -9.90 9.73 -2.78
N TYR A 282 -10.11 10.94 -3.26
CA TYR A 282 -10.13 11.24 -4.68
C TYR A 282 -8.83 10.85 -5.35
N ASN A 283 -8.93 10.47 -6.61
CA ASN A 283 -7.79 10.04 -7.38
C ASN A 283 -7.94 10.54 -8.81
N GLY A 284 -7.15 11.56 -9.15
CA GLY A 284 -7.13 12.16 -10.48
C GLY A 284 -6.89 11.17 -11.61
N ILE A 285 -6.16 10.06 -11.36
CA ILE A 285 -5.98 9.02 -12.38
C ILE A 285 -7.30 8.31 -12.68
N TYR A 286 -8.14 8.10 -11.67
CA TYR A 286 -9.46 7.51 -11.88
C TYR A 286 -10.45 8.52 -12.46
N GLU A 287 -10.37 9.79 -12.06
CA GLU A 287 -11.13 10.88 -12.70
C GLU A 287 -10.87 10.94 -14.22
N ASP A 288 -9.61 10.77 -14.62
CA ASP A 288 -9.17 10.68 -16.03
C ASP A 288 -9.66 9.44 -16.79
N MET A 289 -10.18 8.44 -16.07
CA MET A 289 -10.66 7.17 -16.65
C MET A 289 -12.16 7.16 -16.92
N LEU A 290 -12.89 8.20 -16.50
CA LEU A 290 -14.33 8.28 -16.70
C LEU A 290 -14.67 8.22 -18.19
N LYS A 291 -15.67 7.41 -18.52
CA LYS A 291 -16.15 7.22 -19.89
C LYS A 291 -17.67 7.02 -19.91
N PRO A 292 -18.32 7.21 -21.08
CA PRO A 292 -19.71 6.83 -21.26
C PRO A 292 -19.94 5.37 -20.87
N GLY A 293 -20.99 5.11 -20.10
CA GLY A 293 -21.34 3.74 -19.72
C GLY A 293 -20.76 3.26 -18.40
N ASP A 294 -20.02 4.09 -17.64
CA ASP A 294 -19.37 3.61 -16.42
C ASP A 294 -20.36 3.30 -15.29
N PRO A 295 -20.23 2.13 -14.62
CA PRO A 295 -21.12 1.69 -13.54
C PRO A 295 -20.81 2.35 -12.18
N LEU A 296 -19.96 3.38 -12.18
CA LEU A 296 -19.55 4.13 -10.99
C LEU A 296 -20.07 5.57 -11.03
N LEU A 297 -20.86 5.90 -12.04
CA LEU A 297 -21.55 7.17 -12.13
C LEU A 297 -22.77 7.11 -11.20
N ILE A 298 -22.81 7.99 -10.21
CA ILE A 298 -23.95 8.16 -9.30
C ILE A 298 -24.46 9.61 -9.42
N LYS A 299 -25.77 9.83 -9.22
CA LYS A 299 -26.39 11.15 -9.42
C LYS A 299 -26.10 12.10 -8.27
#